data_AF-A0AAW8T2F0-F1
#
_entry.id   AF-A0AAW8T2F0-F1
#
_cell.length_a   1.000
_cell.length_b   1.000
_cell.length_c   1.000
_cell.angle_alpha   90.00
_cell.angle_beta   90.00
_cell.angle_gamma   90.00
#
_symmetry.space_group_name_H-M   'P 1'
#
loop_
_entity.id
_entity.type
_entity.pdbx_description
1 polymer ?
#
loop_
_entity_poly.entity_id
_entity_poly.type
_entity_poly.pdbx_seq_one_letter_code
_entity_poly.pdbx_strand_id
1 'polypeptide(L)'
;MYSVLKGSSYFLAHTPDMVVHNGTTQTLQRKIDPDSEYLKSITKHLRDYEACVSYPPNQVYIGNMTPEELETIETPWYNKKTDEKRQGTFGEIMPEDEFIGMMKYVDVFDLVKLADDFSKAVKNKLAKHPLLDEKILEKLAEEVSFEEISGFIENEKAEPIYFNGEIVGCVKAAHNLDDTLFAHVIFENLVSKASCTMAILHLLQQTGINKTDIEYVLECSEEACGDMNQRGGGNFAKAAAEMAGLENATGSDVRGFCAGPTHALIQAASLVKSGVFKNVIVCAGGSTAKLGMNGKDHLSKDIPILEDCVASFAVLISENDGVSPELNIDIVGRHTVGTGASPQKVISSLTSIPLEKAGLKLTDIDKYSVEMQNPDITKPAGAGNVPEANYKMIGALAVMKGQIQKADLPDFVKQHGMVGWAPTQGHIPSGIPYLGFAQKDILSGEINRAMFVGKGSLFLGRMTNLFDGISFVMQKNSGKQEESVSEAQIKQMIGESLRDFANHLAGKLEE
;
A
#
# COMPACT_ATOMS: atom_id res chain seq x y z
N MET A 1 6.59 -24.87 3.80
CA MET A 1 5.19 -24.48 3.52
C MET A 1 5.20 -23.07 2.92
N TYR A 2 4.23 -22.68 2.07
CA TYR A 2 4.16 -21.31 1.56
C TYR A 2 3.72 -20.34 2.65
N SER A 3 4.24 -19.12 2.67
CA SER A 3 3.72 -18.06 3.55
C SER A 3 2.31 -17.65 3.12
N VAL A 4 1.50 -17.16 4.04
CA VAL A 4 0.07 -16.86 3.79
C VAL A 4 -0.28 -15.40 4.08
N LEU A 5 -1.29 -14.91 3.36
CA LEU A 5 -1.91 -13.61 3.60
C LEU A 5 -2.94 -13.71 4.72
N LYS A 6 -2.65 -13.12 5.89
CA LYS A 6 -3.56 -13.13 7.05
C LYS A 6 -4.54 -11.97 7.07
N GLY A 7 -4.16 -10.81 6.55
CA GLY A 7 -5.05 -9.66 6.48
C GLY A 7 -4.43 -8.51 5.70
N SER A 8 -5.26 -7.54 5.35
CA SER A 8 -4.86 -6.33 4.62
C SER A 8 -5.71 -5.16 5.10
N SER A 9 -5.08 -3.99 5.22
CA SER A 9 -5.71 -2.75 5.60
C SER A 9 -5.33 -1.63 4.63
N TYR A 10 -6.24 -0.67 4.46
CA TYR A 10 -6.14 0.44 3.54
C TYR A 10 -6.68 1.70 4.22
N PHE A 11 -5.87 2.74 4.29
CA PHE A 11 -6.21 4.00 4.97
C PHE A 11 -6.11 5.19 4.01
N LEU A 12 -7.05 6.12 4.14
CA LEU A 12 -7.06 7.42 3.45
C LEU A 12 -7.12 8.54 4.50
N ALA A 13 -6.30 9.57 4.34
CA ALA A 13 -6.51 10.87 4.97
C ALA A 13 -6.88 11.87 3.89
N HIS A 14 -8.03 12.53 4.04
CA HIS A 14 -8.44 13.64 3.18
C HIS A 14 -7.68 14.89 3.61
N THR A 15 -6.85 15.45 2.73
CA THR A 15 -5.90 16.53 3.02
C THR A 15 -5.94 17.63 1.95
N PRO A 16 -7.08 18.33 1.79
CA PRO A 16 -7.25 19.34 0.74
C PRO A 16 -6.29 20.53 0.86
N ASP A 17 -5.94 20.99 2.07
CA ASP A 17 -4.97 22.09 2.21
C ASP A 17 -3.55 21.64 1.85
N MET A 18 -3.18 20.39 2.17
CA MET A 18 -1.88 19.84 1.76
C MET A 18 -1.72 19.76 0.23
N VAL A 19 -2.82 19.64 -0.54
CA VAL A 19 -2.77 19.75 -2.01
C VAL A 19 -2.23 21.11 -2.43
N VAL A 20 -2.70 22.19 -1.80
CA VAL A 20 -2.39 23.58 -2.17
C VAL A 20 -1.00 23.99 -1.74
N HIS A 21 -0.57 23.50 -0.58
CA HIS A 21 0.63 23.97 0.11
C HIS A 21 1.82 23.03 -0.01
N ASN A 22 1.60 21.71 -0.13
CA ASN A 22 2.66 20.71 -0.08
C ASN A 22 2.78 19.85 -1.35
N GLY A 23 1.77 19.85 -2.23
CA GLY A 23 1.82 19.17 -3.53
C GLY A 23 2.97 19.68 -4.42
N THR A 24 3.72 18.78 -5.07
CA THR A 24 4.89 19.17 -5.89
C THR A 24 4.50 20.08 -7.05
N THR A 25 3.37 19.81 -7.71
CA THR A 25 2.89 20.62 -8.83
C THR A 25 2.59 22.06 -8.39
N GLN A 26 1.99 22.23 -7.22
CA GLN A 26 1.53 23.49 -6.65
C GLN A 26 2.71 24.30 -6.11
N THR A 27 3.61 23.65 -5.35
CA THR A 27 4.82 24.27 -4.81
C THR A 27 5.77 24.72 -5.90
N LEU A 28 5.97 23.91 -6.96
CA LEU A 28 6.76 24.32 -8.12
C LEU A 28 6.10 25.45 -8.90
N GLN A 29 4.78 25.38 -9.12
CA GLN A 29 4.06 26.48 -9.77
C GLN A 29 4.23 27.78 -9.00
N ARG A 30 4.14 27.75 -7.67
CA ARG A 30 4.31 28.93 -6.81
C ARG A 30 5.71 29.53 -6.91
N LYS A 31 6.75 28.71 -7.15
CA LYS A 31 8.12 29.20 -7.40
C LYS A 31 8.28 29.83 -8.80
N ILE A 32 7.55 29.34 -9.79
CA ILE A 32 7.67 29.76 -11.19
C ILE A 32 6.80 31.00 -11.48
N ASP A 33 5.54 30.96 -11.06
CA ASP A 33 4.54 32.02 -11.25
C ASP A 33 3.53 31.97 -10.09
N PRO A 34 3.81 32.71 -8.99
CA PRO A 34 2.95 32.80 -7.81
C PRO A 34 1.54 33.30 -8.12
N ASP A 35 1.38 34.13 -9.15
CA ASP A 35 0.12 34.78 -9.54
C ASP A 35 -0.65 33.98 -10.60
N SER A 36 -0.25 32.75 -10.88
CA SER A 36 -0.91 31.92 -11.88
C SER A 36 -2.41 31.74 -11.61
N GLU A 37 -3.21 31.77 -12.67
CA GLU A 37 -4.65 31.54 -12.57
C GLU A 37 -4.98 30.17 -11.97
N TYR A 38 -4.11 29.17 -12.16
CA TYR A 38 -4.21 27.86 -11.52
C TYR A 38 -4.20 27.98 -9.98
N LEU A 39 -3.20 28.65 -9.40
CA LEU A 39 -3.11 28.78 -7.93
C LEU A 39 -4.25 29.61 -7.34
N LYS A 40 -4.76 30.60 -8.08
CA LYS A 40 -5.91 31.41 -7.65
C LYS A 40 -7.25 30.66 -7.66
N SER A 41 -7.35 29.60 -8.46
CA SER A 41 -8.60 28.86 -8.67
C SER A 41 -8.62 27.48 -8.04
N ILE A 42 -7.47 26.96 -7.61
CA ILE A 42 -7.31 25.61 -7.07
C ILE A 42 -8.25 25.33 -5.89
N THR A 43 -8.38 26.27 -4.96
CA THR A 43 -9.21 26.12 -3.75
C THR A 43 -10.70 25.97 -4.06
N LYS A 44 -11.15 26.43 -5.23
CA LYS A 44 -12.55 26.27 -5.67
C LYS A 44 -12.85 24.88 -6.23
N HIS A 45 -11.82 24.06 -6.45
CA HIS A 45 -11.92 22.72 -7.03
C HIS A 45 -11.53 21.62 -6.02
N LEU A 46 -11.25 21.98 -4.77
CA LEU A 46 -11.06 21.01 -3.69
C LEU A 46 -12.40 20.44 -3.27
N ARG A 47 -12.41 19.18 -2.85
CA ARG A 47 -13.58 18.53 -2.29
C ARG A 47 -13.69 18.85 -0.80
N ASP A 48 -14.91 18.89 -0.30
CA ASP A 48 -15.14 18.80 1.14
C ASP A 48 -15.02 17.34 1.61
N TYR A 49 -14.99 17.15 2.92
CA TYR A 49 -14.80 15.82 3.51
C TYR A 49 -15.96 14.88 3.14
N GLU A 50 -17.19 15.36 3.13
CA GLU A 50 -18.39 14.61 2.76
C GLU A 50 -18.34 14.13 1.30
N ALA A 51 -17.90 14.98 0.37
CA ALA A 51 -17.68 14.58 -1.03
C ALA A 51 -16.54 13.56 -1.17
N CYS A 52 -15.47 13.68 -0.37
CA CYS A 52 -14.39 12.68 -0.34
C CYS A 52 -14.88 11.32 0.19
N VAL A 53 -15.67 11.32 1.27
CA VAL A 53 -16.21 10.09 1.88
C VAL A 53 -17.25 9.43 0.98
N SER A 54 -18.16 10.20 0.37
CA SER A 54 -19.20 9.66 -0.52
C SER A 54 -18.67 9.23 -1.90
N TYR A 55 -17.39 9.44 -2.21
CA TYR A 55 -16.80 9.09 -3.49
C TYR A 55 -16.66 7.55 -3.64
N PRO A 56 -17.35 6.90 -4.61
CA PRO A 56 -17.40 5.44 -4.68
C PRO A 56 -16.04 4.73 -4.74
N PRO A 57 -15.03 5.20 -5.49
CA PRO A 57 -13.69 4.59 -5.48
C PRO A 57 -13.01 4.61 -4.10
N ASN A 58 -13.21 5.66 -3.31
CA ASN A 58 -12.68 5.72 -1.94
C ASN A 58 -13.37 4.67 -1.05
N GLN A 59 -14.68 4.44 -1.24
CA GLN A 59 -15.42 3.41 -0.52
C GLN A 59 -15.02 1.99 -0.92
N VAL A 60 -14.63 1.76 -2.17
CA VAL A 60 -13.99 0.50 -2.57
C VAL A 60 -12.62 0.37 -1.90
N TYR A 61 -11.82 1.43 -1.87
CA TYR A 61 -10.47 1.38 -1.27
C TYR A 61 -10.49 0.95 0.19
N ILE A 62 -11.45 1.45 0.99
CA ILE A 62 -11.61 1.05 2.40
C ILE A 62 -12.50 -0.20 2.60
N GLY A 63 -12.96 -0.84 1.52
CA GLY A 63 -13.65 -2.14 1.57
C GLY A 63 -15.13 -2.09 1.99
N ASN A 64 -15.82 -0.98 1.73
CA ASN A 64 -17.28 -0.87 1.89
C ASN A 64 -18.05 -1.25 0.62
N MET A 65 -17.38 -1.22 -0.52
CA MET A 65 -17.89 -1.66 -1.81
C MET A 65 -16.88 -2.59 -2.48
N THR A 66 -17.32 -3.45 -3.40
CA THR A 66 -16.42 -4.28 -4.21
C THR A 66 -16.06 -3.59 -5.54
N PRO A 67 -14.96 -4.00 -6.20
CA PRO A 67 -14.64 -3.56 -7.55
C PRO A 67 -15.77 -3.84 -8.57
N GLU A 68 -16.46 -4.98 -8.42
CA GLU A 68 -17.59 -5.38 -9.26
C GLU A 68 -18.79 -4.44 -9.06
N GLU A 69 -19.11 -4.07 -7.81
CA GLU A 69 -20.16 -3.10 -7.51
C GLU A 69 -19.84 -1.74 -8.13
N LEU A 70 -18.58 -1.29 -8.05
CA LEU A 70 -18.13 -0.05 -8.67
C LEU A 70 -18.25 -0.07 -10.20
N GLU A 71 -17.96 -1.20 -10.83
CA GLU A 71 -18.11 -1.37 -12.29
C GLU A 71 -19.57 -1.17 -12.74
N THR A 72 -20.56 -1.45 -11.89
CA THR A 72 -21.98 -1.20 -12.21
C THR A 72 -22.36 0.29 -12.20
N ILE A 73 -21.54 1.15 -11.61
CA ILE A 73 -21.78 2.60 -11.56
C ILE A 73 -21.24 3.24 -12.84
N GLU A 74 -22.12 3.95 -13.55
CA GLU A 74 -21.75 4.69 -14.75
C GLU A 74 -20.65 5.73 -14.46
N THR A 75 -19.55 5.66 -15.23
CA THR A 75 -18.45 6.63 -15.18
C THR A 75 -18.84 7.96 -15.87
N PRO A 76 -18.27 9.12 -15.46
CA PRO A 76 -17.29 9.28 -14.39
C PRO A 76 -17.90 9.14 -13.01
N TRP A 77 -17.11 8.75 -12.00
CA TRP A 77 -17.59 8.57 -10.64
C TRP A 77 -17.51 9.84 -9.79
N TYR A 78 -16.71 10.84 -10.18
CA TYR A 78 -16.50 12.06 -9.38
C TYR A 78 -17.76 12.91 -9.19
N ASN A 79 -18.81 12.65 -9.97
CA ASN A 79 -20.13 13.28 -9.84
C ASN A 79 -21.19 12.33 -9.27
N LYS A 80 -20.78 11.15 -8.79
CA LYS A 80 -21.62 10.14 -8.15
C LYS A 80 -21.34 10.11 -6.66
N LYS A 81 -22.32 9.65 -5.90
CA LYS A 81 -22.23 9.51 -4.44
C LYS A 81 -22.76 8.15 -4.01
N THR A 82 -22.18 7.61 -2.96
CA THR A 82 -22.70 6.46 -2.21
C THR A 82 -22.94 6.86 -0.75
N ASP A 83 -23.50 5.97 0.04
CA ASP A 83 -23.77 6.20 1.46
C ASP A 83 -22.45 6.50 2.20
N GLU A 84 -22.41 7.64 2.89
CA GLU A 84 -21.21 8.15 3.55
C GLU A 84 -20.80 7.26 4.74
N LYS A 85 -19.64 6.59 4.61
CA LYS A 85 -19.06 5.81 5.70
C LYS A 85 -17.58 6.13 5.86
N ARG A 86 -17.23 6.73 7.00
CA ARG A 86 -15.83 6.94 7.41
C ARG A 86 -15.08 5.62 7.55
N GLN A 87 -15.70 4.64 8.20
CA GLN A 87 -15.11 3.33 8.50
C GLN A 87 -15.52 2.31 7.43
N GLY A 88 -14.62 1.40 7.09
CA GLY A 88 -14.87 0.27 6.20
C GLY A 88 -14.13 -0.99 6.63
N THR A 89 -14.36 -2.08 5.90
CA THR A 89 -13.80 -3.40 6.28
C THR A 89 -12.27 -3.39 6.35
N PHE A 90 -11.61 -2.60 5.49
CA PHE A 90 -10.16 -2.54 5.39
C PHE A 90 -9.55 -1.31 6.05
N GLY A 91 -10.32 -0.31 6.49
CA GLY A 91 -9.77 0.83 7.23
C GLY A 91 -10.71 2.00 7.26
N GLU A 92 -10.21 3.22 7.07
CA GLU A 92 -11.03 4.43 7.17
C GLU A 92 -10.59 5.57 6.24
N ILE A 93 -11.46 6.58 6.13
CA ILE A 93 -11.19 7.89 5.55
C ILE A 93 -11.16 8.93 6.69
N MET A 94 -9.97 9.36 7.10
CA MET A 94 -9.76 10.33 8.18
C MET A 94 -9.84 11.78 7.66
N PRO A 95 -10.46 12.73 8.39
CA PRO A 95 -10.44 14.14 8.02
C PRO A 95 -9.08 14.81 8.30
N GLU A 96 -8.81 15.94 7.63
CA GLU A 96 -7.49 16.60 7.65
C GLU A 96 -7.03 17.01 9.04
N ASP A 97 -7.93 17.54 9.87
CA ASP A 97 -7.60 18.00 11.21
C ASP A 97 -7.15 16.87 12.15
N GLU A 98 -7.87 15.74 12.12
CA GLU A 98 -7.45 14.52 12.82
C GLU A 98 -6.09 14.02 12.30
N PHE A 99 -5.87 14.08 10.98
CA PHE A 99 -4.60 13.66 10.38
C PHE A 99 -3.42 14.58 10.75
N ILE A 100 -3.63 15.90 10.86
CA ILE A 100 -2.64 16.83 11.40
C ILE A 100 -2.31 16.48 12.86
N GLY A 101 -3.30 16.10 13.66
CA GLY A 101 -3.07 15.56 15.00
C GLY A 101 -2.22 14.29 14.99
N MET A 102 -2.45 13.40 14.02
CA MET A 102 -1.62 12.21 13.82
C MET A 102 -0.17 12.56 13.48
N MET A 103 0.08 13.63 12.70
CA MET A 103 1.45 14.11 12.44
C MET A 103 2.16 14.54 13.73
N LYS A 104 1.48 15.30 14.61
CA LYS A 104 2.03 15.68 15.94
C LYS A 104 2.26 14.46 16.82
N TYR A 105 1.37 13.46 16.75
CA TYR A 105 1.52 12.25 17.54
C TYR A 105 2.76 11.43 17.13
N VAL A 106 2.97 11.21 15.83
CA VAL A 106 4.11 10.41 15.35
C VAL A 106 5.45 11.13 15.41
N ASP A 107 5.44 12.43 15.65
CA ASP A 107 6.64 13.23 15.84
C ASP A 107 7.29 12.97 17.21
N VAL A 108 8.43 12.28 17.21
CA VAL A 108 9.21 11.95 18.41
C VAL A 108 10.29 12.99 18.74
N PHE A 109 10.47 14.00 17.87
CA PHE A 109 11.52 15.01 17.98
C PHE A 109 10.98 16.41 18.29
N ASP A 110 9.68 16.54 18.49
CA ASP A 110 9.01 17.79 18.86
C ASP A 110 9.22 18.93 17.83
N LEU A 111 9.13 18.55 16.56
CA LEU A 111 9.24 19.41 15.38
C LEU A 111 7.88 19.96 14.94
N VAL A 112 6.77 19.26 15.23
CA VAL A 112 5.42 19.73 14.93
C VAL A 112 4.95 20.64 16.06
N LYS A 113 4.59 21.87 15.73
CA LYS A 113 4.00 22.84 16.67
C LYS A 113 2.61 23.21 16.20
N LEU A 114 1.61 23.02 17.06
CA LEU A 114 0.21 23.29 16.74
C LEU A 114 -0.31 24.40 17.66
N ALA A 115 -1.13 25.29 17.10
CA ALA A 115 -1.77 26.34 17.88
C ALA A 115 -2.63 25.72 18.98
N ASP A 116 -2.60 26.32 20.18
CA ASP A 116 -3.24 25.76 21.38
C ASP A 116 -4.71 25.36 21.15
N ASP A 117 -5.52 26.26 20.59
CA ASP A 117 -6.94 26.00 20.31
C ASP A 117 -7.15 24.83 19.34
N PHE A 118 -6.31 24.74 18.30
CA PHE A 118 -6.37 23.66 17.31
C PHE A 118 -5.94 22.32 17.92
N SER A 119 -4.82 22.32 18.66
CA SER A 119 -4.29 21.14 19.36
C SER A 119 -5.33 20.56 20.32
N LYS A 120 -5.98 21.41 21.13
CA LYS A 120 -7.06 21.02 22.05
C LYS A 120 -8.28 20.45 21.31
N ALA A 121 -8.69 21.07 20.21
CA ALA A 121 -9.81 20.61 19.41
C ALA A 121 -9.56 19.21 18.80
N VAL A 122 -8.38 19.01 18.20
CA VAL A 122 -8.01 17.73 17.59
C VAL A 122 -7.79 16.65 18.64
N LYS A 123 -7.18 16.96 19.79
CA LYS A 123 -7.04 16.02 20.91
C LYS A 123 -8.39 15.47 21.36
N ASN A 124 -9.41 16.33 21.47
CA ASN A 124 -10.76 15.91 21.86
C ASN A 124 -11.43 14.98 20.83
N LYS A 125 -11.07 15.09 19.54
CA LYS A 125 -11.55 14.18 18.48
C LYS A 125 -10.79 12.86 18.54
N LEU A 126 -9.46 12.91 18.55
CA LEU A 126 -8.61 11.72 18.56
C LEU A 126 -8.74 10.87 19.83
N ALA A 127 -9.07 11.48 20.99
CA ALA A 127 -9.38 10.75 22.22
C ALA A 127 -10.59 9.81 22.11
N LYS A 128 -11.44 9.99 21.10
CA LYS A 128 -12.58 9.12 20.82
C LYS A 128 -12.26 8.09 19.74
N HIS A 129 -11.06 8.14 19.15
CA HIS A 129 -10.68 7.25 18.08
C HIS A 129 -10.40 5.84 18.63
N PRO A 130 -11.04 4.78 18.09
CA PRO A 130 -10.97 3.44 18.68
C PRO A 130 -9.57 2.80 18.64
N LEU A 131 -8.67 3.33 17.81
CA LEU A 131 -7.31 2.82 17.63
C LEU A 131 -6.23 3.58 18.40
N LEU A 132 -6.57 4.72 19.01
CA LEU A 132 -5.62 5.58 19.70
C LEU A 132 -5.87 5.53 21.21
N ASP A 133 -4.80 5.39 21.99
CA ASP A 133 -4.88 5.36 23.46
C ASP A 133 -4.47 6.71 24.09
N GLU A 134 -4.72 6.89 25.39
CA GLU A 134 -4.39 8.17 26.06
C GLU A 134 -2.89 8.46 26.09
N LYS A 135 -2.02 7.43 26.20
CA LYS A 135 -0.56 7.62 26.24
C LYS A 135 -0.06 8.21 24.92
N ILE A 136 -0.69 7.79 23.83
CA ILE A 136 -0.47 8.28 22.47
C ILE A 136 -0.84 9.77 22.33
N LEU A 137 -1.83 10.25 23.08
CA LEU A 137 -2.39 11.61 22.93
C LEU A 137 -1.77 12.67 23.87
N GLU A 138 -0.84 12.29 24.75
CA GLU A 138 -0.15 13.22 25.67
C GLU A 138 0.58 14.34 24.92
N LYS A 139 1.11 14.06 23.72
CA LYS A 139 1.84 15.04 22.89
C LYS A 139 0.98 16.20 22.38
N LEU A 140 -0.34 16.04 22.36
CA LEU A 140 -1.29 17.09 21.97
C LEU A 140 -1.66 18.00 23.14
N ALA A 141 -1.01 17.86 24.31
CA ALA A 141 -1.21 18.73 25.46
C ALA A 141 -0.33 19.98 25.47
N GLU A 142 0.64 20.09 24.54
CA GLU A 142 1.51 21.25 24.44
C GLU A 142 0.70 22.50 24.04
N GLU A 143 0.92 23.60 24.78
CA GLU A 143 0.31 24.90 24.48
C GLU A 143 1.35 25.76 23.74
N VAL A 144 1.05 26.12 22.48
CA VAL A 144 1.90 26.99 21.66
C VAL A 144 1.06 28.16 21.15
N SER A 145 1.54 29.38 21.37
CA SER A 145 0.86 30.60 20.90
C SER A 145 0.98 30.78 19.38
N PHE A 146 0.04 31.53 18.80
CA PHE A 146 0.11 31.85 17.37
C PHE A 146 1.30 32.76 17.05
N GLU A 147 1.72 33.61 17.98
CA GLU A 147 2.92 34.44 17.87
C GLU A 147 4.19 33.58 17.78
N GLU A 148 4.29 32.50 18.56
CA GLU A 148 5.40 31.55 18.48
C GLU A 148 5.43 30.81 17.14
N ILE A 149 4.27 30.31 16.67
CA ILE A 149 4.14 29.66 15.37
C ILE A 149 4.59 30.60 14.25
N SER A 150 4.07 31.83 14.27
CA SER A 150 4.46 32.87 13.31
C SER A 150 5.97 33.13 13.36
N GLY A 151 6.53 33.17 14.57
CA GLY A 151 7.96 33.28 14.81
C GLY A 151 8.78 32.15 14.18
N PHE A 152 8.34 30.89 14.33
CA PHE A 152 9.00 29.73 13.72
C PHE A 152 8.97 29.77 12.18
N ILE A 153 7.86 30.21 11.61
CA ILE A 153 7.71 30.31 10.14
C ILE A 153 8.62 31.41 9.59
N GLU A 154 8.54 32.62 10.14
CA GLU A 154 9.24 33.79 9.61
C GLU A 154 10.76 33.74 9.87
N ASN A 155 11.16 33.32 11.07
CA ASN A 155 12.55 33.42 11.52
C ASN A 155 13.32 32.10 11.41
N GLU A 156 12.66 30.96 11.62
CA GLU A 156 13.29 29.63 11.59
C GLU A 156 13.00 28.84 10.30
N LYS A 157 12.24 29.43 9.36
CA LYS A 157 11.84 28.79 8.10
C LYS A 157 11.10 27.46 8.30
N ALA A 158 10.28 27.38 9.34
CA ALA A 158 9.36 26.27 9.53
C ALA A 158 8.33 26.21 8.38
N GLU A 159 7.89 24.99 8.04
CA GLU A 159 6.87 24.75 7.02
C GLU A 159 5.50 24.93 7.67
N PRO A 160 4.65 25.89 7.22
CA PRO A 160 3.36 26.10 7.84
C PRO A 160 2.41 24.91 7.60
N ILE A 161 1.55 24.63 8.59
CA ILE A 161 0.45 23.67 8.49
C ILE A 161 -0.85 24.47 8.34
N TYR A 162 -1.62 24.16 7.31
CA TYR A 162 -2.88 24.83 6.99
C TYR A 162 -4.07 23.90 7.28
N PHE A 163 -5.18 24.50 7.72
CA PHE A 163 -6.50 23.85 7.79
C PHE A 163 -7.60 24.88 7.52
N ASN A 164 -8.49 24.58 6.56
CA ASN A 164 -9.47 25.51 6.01
C ASN A 164 -8.84 26.83 5.53
N GLY A 165 -7.64 26.76 4.94
CA GLY A 165 -6.89 27.93 4.47
C GLY A 165 -6.25 28.81 5.56
N GLU A 166 -6.37 28.45 6.84
CA GLU A 166 -5.75 29.16 7.96
C GLU A 166 -4.53 28.41 8.50
N ILE A 167 -3.51 29.14 8.98
CA ILE A 167 -2.34 28.53 9.62
C ILE A 167 -2.74 28.05 11.01
N VAL A 168 -2.62 26.74 11.24
CA VAL A 168 -2.93 26.09 12.51
C VAL A 168 -1.71 25.52 13.22
N GLY A 169 -0.53 25.62 12.59
CA GLY A 169 0.72 25.11 13.13
C GLY A 169 1.87 25.25 12.16
N CYS A 170 3.00 24.61 12.49
CA CYS A 170 4.14 24.48 11.61
C CYS A 170 4.95 23.20 11.90
N VAL A 171 5.73 22.76 10.92
CA VAL A 171 6.77 21.74 11.07
C VAL A 171 8.12 22.42 11.02
N LYS A 172 8.92 22.28 12.07
CA LYS A 172 10.28 22.81 12.13
C LYS A 172 11.25 21.93 11.33
N ALA A 173 12.33 22.54 10.84
CA ALA A 173 13.45 21.78 10.32
C ALA A 173 14.11 20.98 11.46
N ALA A 174 14.50 19.74 11.18
CA ALA A 174 15.34 18.98 12.11
C ALA A 174 16.80 19.44 12.05
N HIS A 175 17.22 20.07 10.95
CA HIS A 175 18.53 20.71 10.83
C HIS A 175 18.53 21.82 9.78
N ASN A 176 19.13 22.98 10.09
CA ASN A 176 19.03 24.19 9.25
C ASN A 176 20.02 24.27 8.08
N LEU A 177 20.93 23.30 7.95
CA LEU A 177 21.90 23.22 6.84
C LEU A 177 21.85 21.88 6.09
N ASP A 178 20.98 20.97 6.50
CA ASP A 178 20.85 19.68 5.84
C ASP A 178 19.58 19.67 4.99
N ASP A 179 19.77 19.69 3.67
CA ASP A 179 18.67 19.71 2.70
C ASP A 179 17.67 18.56 2.91
N THR A 180 18.12 17.43 3.49
CA THR A 180 17.28 16.25 3.76
C THR A 180 16.53 16.31 5.09
N LEU A 181 16.84 17.31 5.92
CA LEU A 181 16.22 17.55 7.23
C LEU A 181 15.58 18.94 7.33
N PHE A 182 15.37 19.61 6.20
CA PHE A 182 14.58 20.84 6.13
C PHE A 182 13.10 20.59 6.41
N ALA A 183 12.43 21.64 6.87
CA ALA A 183 11.04 21.60 7.32
C ALA A 183 10.09 20.90 6.34
N HIS A 184 10.18 21.19 5.04
CA HIS A 184 9.36 20.54 4.01
C HIS A 184 9.62 19.03 3.88
N VAL A 185 10.87 18.58 4.00
CA VAL A 185 11.20 17.14 3.95
C VAL A 185 10.72 16.44 5.22
N ILE A 186 10.88 17.09 6.37
CA ILE A 186 10.35 16.58 7.64
C ILE A 186 8.82 16.50 7.60
N PHE A 187 8.14 17.50 7.03
CA PHE A 187 6.70 17.49 6.83
C PHE A 187 6.26 16.25 6.04
N GLU A 188 6.88 16.01 4.88
CA GLU A 188 6.57 14.88 4.01
C GLU A 188 6.86 13.53 4.70
N ASN A 189 8.00 13.43 5.40
CA ASN A 189 8.33 12.25 6.21
C ASN A 189 7.30 11.99 7.32
N LEU A 190 6.80 13.03 7.99
CA LEU A 190 5.78 12.89 9.03
C LEU A 190 4.43 12.47 8.47
N VAL A 191 4.04 12.99 7.29
CA VAL A 191 2.83 12.54 6.58
C VAL A 191 2.91 11.05 6.22
N SER A 192 4.05 10.61 5.69
CA SER A 192 4.27 9.18 5.39
C SER A 192 4.24 8.34 6.66
N LYS A 193 4.96 8.75 7.71
CA LYS A 193 4.97 8.05 9.01
C LYS A 193 3.58 7.95 9.63
N ALA A 194 2.81 9.04 9.63
CA ALA A 194 1.47 9.12 10.23
C ALA A 194 0.49 8.20 9.50
N SER A 195 0.42 8.28 8.17
CA SER A 195 -0.47 7.45 7.37
C SER A 195 -0.09 5.96 7.46
N CYS A 196 1.20 5.63 7.38
CA CYS A 196 1.70 4.27 7.56
C CYS A 196 1.33 3.68 8.93
N THR A 197 1.48 4.48 10.01
CA THR A 197 1.10 4.06 11.37
C THR A 197 -0.40 3.75 11.45
N MET A 198 -1.26 4.57 10.85
CA MET A 198 -2.70 4.31 10.83
C MET A 198 -3.05 3.02 10.10
N ALA A 199 -2.42 2.76 8.95
CA ALA A 199 -2.63 1.50 8.24
C ALA A 199 -2.22 0.29 9.12
N ILE A 200 -1.07 0.35 9.80
CA ILE A 200 -0.66 -0.73 10.73
C ILE A 200 -1.69 -0.92 11.86
N LEU A 201 -2.18 0.16 12.48
CA LEU A 201 -3.18 0.07 13.55
C LEU A 201 -4.49 -0.58 13.08
N HIS A 202 -4.96 -0.23 11.88
CA HIS A 202 -6.14 -0.86 11.27
C HIS A 202 -5.91 -2.35 10.96
N LEU A 203 -4.72 -2.72 10.45
CA LEU A 203 -4.36 -4.13 10.22
C LEU A 203 -4.38 -4.94 11.52
N LEU A 204 -3.83 -4.39 12.61
CA LEU A 204 -3.83 -5.05 13.92
C LEU A 204 -5.26 -5.27 14.44
N GLN A 205 -6.13 -4.26 14.32
CA GLN A 205 -7.53 -4.39 14.70
C GLN A 205 -8.26 -5.47 13.89
N GLN A 206 -8.04 -5.50 12.57
CA GLN A 206 -8.72 -6.44 11.67
C GLN A 206 -8.28 -7.89 11.87
N THR A 207 -6.98 -8.10 12.09
CA THR A 207 -6.41 -9.44 12.22
C THR A 207 -6.50 -9.97 13.65
N GLY A 208 -6.61 -9.07 14.65
CA GLY A 208 -6.59 -9.43 16.06
C GLY A 208 -5.24 -10.02 16.52
N ILE A 209 -4.19 -9.90 15.71
CA ILE A 209 -2.86 -10.38 16.08
C ILE A 209 -2.30 -9.55 17.23
N ASN A 210 -1.62 -10.20 18.18
CA ASN A 210 -0.98 -9.46 19.26
C ASN A 210 0.19 -8.66 18.69
N LYS A 211 0.35 -7.41 19.15
CA LYS A 211 1.45 -6.53 18.73
C LYS A 211 2.83 -7.16 18.94
N THR A 212 2.98 -7.94 20.01
CA THR A 212 4.21 -8.65 20.38
C THR A 212 4.52 -9.86 19.50
N ASP A 213 3.55 -10.33 18.71
CA ASP A 213 3.74 -11.46 17.80
C ASP A 213 4.31 -11.01 16.44
N ILE A 214 4.41 -9.70 16.19
CA ILE A 214 5.04 -9.13 15.00
C ILE A 214 6.55 -9.01 15.24
N GLU A 215 7.35 -9.63 14.38
CA GLU A 215 8.81 -9.68 14.54
C GLU A 215 9.55 -8.83 13.51
N TYR A 216 8.91 -8.52 12.37
CA TYR A 216 9.53 -7.74 11.31
C TYR A 216 8.53 -6.86 10.57
N VAL A 217 8.98 -5.66 10.17
CA VAL A 217 8.25 -4.73 9.31
C VAL A 217 9.07 -4.39 8.07
N LEU A 218 8.46 -4.53 6.89
CA LEU A 218 8.98 -4.06 5.61
C LEU A 218 8.16 -2.87 5.17
N GLU A 219 8.77 -1.69 5.11
CA GLU A 219 8.11 -0.48 4.62
C GLU A 219 8.51 -0.22 3.16
N CYS A 220 7.56 0.16 2.31
CA CYS A 220 7.76 0.17 0.87
C CYS A 220 7.13 1.35 0.12
N SER A 221 6.95 2.49 0.79
CA SER A 221 6.60 3.76 0.15
C SER A 221 7.69 4.26 -0.82
N GLU A 222 7.46 5.42 -1.42
CA GLU A 222 8.44 6.07 -2.31
C GLU A 222 9.40 7.00 -1.54
N GLU A 223 9.18 7.21 -0.25
CA GLU A 223 9.92 8.17 0.56
C GLU A 223 11.22 7.59 1.10
N ALA A 224 12.27 8.41 1.17
CA ALA A 224 13.55 8.02 1.75
C ALA A 224 13.95 9.03 2.83
N CYS A 225 13.96 8.59 4.09
CA CYS A 225 14.41 9.43 5.20
C CYS A 225 15.88 9.15 5.54
N GLY A 226 16.55 10.12 6.13
CA GLY A 226 17.98 10.08 6.45
C GLY A 226 18.58 11.48 6.40
N ASP A 227 19.80 11.63 6.91
CA ASP A 227 20.55 12.88 6.89
C ASP A 227 21.44 12.97 5.64
N MET A 228 22.19 14.08 5.53
CA MET A 228 23.13 14.32 4.42
C MET A 228 24.21 13.25 4.29
N ASN A 229 24.53 12.52 5.35
CA ASN A 229 25.56 11.47 5.37
C ASN A 229 24.99 10.09 5.01
N GLN A 230 23.70 9.85 5.27
CA GLN A 230 23.03 8.55 5.12
C GLN A 230 21.62 8.71 4.54
N ARG A 231 21.51 9.28 3.33
CA ARG A 231 20.23 9.43 2.62
C ARG A 231 19.59 8.06 2.38
N GLY A 232 18.36 7.87 2.86
CA GLY A 232 17.66 6.59 2.80
C GLY A 232 18.13 5.55 3.84
N GLY A 233 19.03 5.94 4.75
CA GLY A 233 19.43 5.12 5.91
C GLY A 233 18.51 5.29 7.13
N GLY A 234 17.65 6.31 7.12
CA GLY A 234 16.52 6.41 8.06
C GLY A 234 15.49 5.34 7.73
N ASN A 235 14.89 4.75 8.77
CA ASN A 235 14.09 3.53 8.65
C ASN A 235 12.62 3.82 8.96
N PHE A 236 11.80 3.98 7.92
CA PHE A 236 10.37 4.21 8.06
C PHE A 236 9.65 3.00 8.67
N ALA A 237 10.09 1.78 8.36
CA ALA A 237 9.52 0.57 8.94
C ALA A 237 9.57 0.59 10.47
N LYS A 238 10.75 0.88 11.04
CA LYS A 238 10.91 1.02 12.49
C LYS A 238 10.19 2.22 13.05
N ALA A 239 10.21 3.36 12.35
CA ALA A 239 9.54 4.56 12.80
C ALA A 239 8.02 4.35 12.93
N ALA A 240 7.38 3.69 11.96
CA ALA A 240 5.96 3.37 12.02
C ALA A 240 5.66 2.25 13.05
N ALA A 241 6.52 1.23 13.12
CA ALA A 241 6.40 0.13 14.10
C ALA A 241 6.46 0.62 15.55
N GLU A 242 7.38 1.56 15.84
CA GLU A 242 7.50 2.23 17.13
C GLU A 242 6.17 2.88 17.52
N MET A 243 5.59 3.68 16.63
CA MET A 243 4.34 4.37 16.92
C MET A 243 3.16 3.40 17.04
N ALA A 244 3.14 2.32 16.26
CA ALA A 244 2.10 1.30 16.39
C ALA A 244 2.23 0.43 17.66
N GLY A 245 3.37 0.52 18.39
CA GLY A 245 3.64 -0.25 19.60
C GLY A 245 4.05 -1.70 19.33
N LEU A 246 4.76 -1.94 18.23
CA LEU A 246 5.26 -3.27 17.84
C LEU A 246 6.60 -3.56 18.53
N GLU A 247 6.59 -3.75 19.85
CA GLU A 247 7.78 -3.78 20.70
C GLU A 247 8.84 -4.83 20.31
N ASN A 248 8.42 -5.95 19.73
CA ASN A 248 9.31 -7.04 19.32
C ASN A 248 9.77 -6.92 17.86
N ALA A 249 9.27 -5.95 17.11
CA ALA A 249 9.57 -5.82 15.70
C ALA A 249 10.89 -5.10 15.46
N THR A 250 11.70 -5.64 14.55
CA THR A 250 12.69 -4.86 13.80
C THR A 250 12.15 -4.58 12.39
N GLY A 251 12.91 -3.94 11.53
CA GLY A 251 12.42 -3.66 10.17
C GLY A 251 13.43 -3.02 9.26
N SER A 252 13.07 -2.93 7.99
CA SER A 252 13.84 -2.27 6.93
C SER A 252 12.95 -1.76 5.82
N ASP A 253 13.47 -0.83 5.04
CA ASP A 253 12.75 -0.22 3.93
C ASP A 253 13.10 -0.92 2.60
N VAL A 254 12.10 -1.04 1.71
CA VAL A 254 12.21 -1.62 0.37
C VAL A 254 11.78 -0.57 -0.65
N ARG A 255 12.74 -0.07 -1.43
CA ARG A 255 12.48 0.95 -2.45
C ARG A 255 12.51 0.34 -3.84
N GLY A 256 11.47 0.60 -4.62
CA GLY A 256 11.32 0.14 -6.01
C GLY A 256 10.31 0.98 -6.81
N PHE A 257 10.09 2.24 -6.39
CA PHE A 257 8.99 3.08 -6.88
C PHE A 257 7.66 2.32 -6.75
N CYS A 258 6.77 2.41 -7.75
CA CYS A 258 5.55 1.62 -7.80
C CYS A 258 5.78 0.10 -7.68
N ALA A 259 6.94 -0.47 -8.05
CA ALA A 259 7.20 -1.91 -7.87
C ALA A 259 7.55 -2.29 -6.41
N GLY A 260 7.85 -1.31 -5.55
CA GLY A 260 8.26 -1.50 -4.16
C GLY A 260 7.37 -2.45 -3.35
N PRO A 261 6.04 -2.30 -3.37
CA PRO A 261 5.15 -3.19 -2.64
C PRO A 261 5.24 -4.66 -3.04
N THR A 262 5.30 -4.97 -4.35
CA THR A 262 5.41 -6.35 -4.81
C THR A 262 6.77 -6.96 -4.45
N HIS A 263 7.85 -6.15 -4.47
CA HIS A 263 9.14 -6.56 -3.92
C HIS A 263 9.04 -6.88 -2.43
N ALA A 264 8.41 -6.02 -1.64
CA ALA A 264 8.29 -6.19 -0.20
C ALA A 264 7.44 -7.42 0.16
N LEU A 265 6.37 -7.72 -0.57
CA LEU A 265 5.57 -8.95 -0.37
C LEU A 265 6.37 -10.21 -0.65
N ILE A 266 7.15 -10.24 -1.73
CA ILE A 266 8.00 -11.40 -2.05
C ILE A 266 9.10 -11.57 -1.00
N GLN A 267 9.69 -10.47 -0.51
CA GLN A 267 10.66 -10.51 0.58
C GLN A 267 10.03 -11.01 1.89
N ALA A 268 8.88 -10.48 2.30
CA ALA A 268 8.13 -10.93 3.47
C ALA A 268 7.81 -12.43 3.39
N ALA A 269 7.26 -12.86 2.25
CA ALA A 269 6.98 -14.27 2.01
C ALA A 269 8.24 -15.12 2.08
N SER A 270 9.39 -14.64 1.61
CA SER A 270 10.68 -15.36 1.68
C SER A 270 11.21 -15.46 3.12
N LEU A 271 11.13 -14.37 3.89
CA LEU A 271 11.53 -14.32 5.30
C LEU A 271 10.71 -15.30 6.14
N VAL A 272 9.39 -15.35 5.90
CA VAL A 272 8.50 -16.29 6.58
C VAL A 272 8.74 -17.73 6.13
N LYS A 273 8.83 -17.98 4.82
CA LYS A 273 9.05 -19.33 4.26
C LYS A 273 10.37 -19.94 4.72
N SER A 274 11.38 -19.11 4.99
CA SER A 274 12.69 -19.55 5.50
C SER A 274 12.72 -19.78 7.02
N GLY A 275 11.66 -19.40 7.74
CA GLY A 275 11.57 -19.53 9.20
C GLY A 275 12.40 -18.50 9.98
N VAL A 276 12.83 -17.40 9.33
CA VAL A 276 13.53 -16.30 10.01
C VAL A 276 12.56 -15.53 10.92
N PHE A 277 11.34 -15.30 10.43
CA PHE A 277 10.25 -14.65 11.18
C PHE A 277 8.95 -15.41 10.92
N LYS A 278 8.04 -15.36 11.88
CA LYS A 278 6.70 -15.95 11.79
C LYS A 278 5.67 -14.99 11.24
N ASN A 279 5.76 -13.72 11.64
CA ASN A 279 4.83 -12.67 11.24
C ASN A 279 5.60 -11.45 10.76
N VAL A 280 5.36 -11.07 9.51
CA VAL A 280 5.97 -9.91 8.86
C VAL A 280 4.86 -8.99 8.36
N ILE A 281 4.92 -7.72 8.76
CA ILE A 281 4.06 -6.69 8.19
C ILE A 281 4.75 -6.08 6.98
N VAL A 282 4.02 -5.95 5.87
CA VAL A 282 4.40 -5.11 4.73
C VAL A 282 3.51 -3.89 4.73
N CYS A 283 4.08 -2.69 4.78
CA CYS A 283 3.30 -1.44 4.86
C CYS A 283 3.89 -0.34 3.98
N ALA A 284 3.09 0.69 3.71
CA ALA A 284 3.57 1.90 3.06
C ALA A 284 2.72 3.11 3.44
N GLY A 285 3.38 4.23 3.72
CA GLY A 285 2.76 5.55 3.90
C GLY A 285 2.64 6.34 2.60
N GLY A 286 1.68 7.26 2.55
CA GLY A 286 1.51 8.17 1.42
C GLY A 286 2.43 9.39 1.50
N SER A 287 2.48 10.18 0.42
CA SER A 287 3.33 11.37 0.32
C SER A 287 2.56 12.59 -0.14
N THR A 288 2.96 13.76 0.37
CA THR A 288 2.46 15.05 -0.08
C THR A 288 2.87 15.36 -1.52
N ALA A 289 4.02 14.85 -1.99
CA ALA A 289 4.55 15.17 -3.29
C ALA A 289 3.60 14.79 -4.44
N LYS A 290 2.74 13.78 -4.25
CA LYS A 290 1.76 13.28 -5.22
C LYS A 290 0.39 13.94 -5.12
N LEU A 291 0.13 14.74 -4.08
CA LEU A 291 -1.14 15.44 -3.94
C LEU A 291 -1.31 16.46 -5.06
N GLY A 292 -2.49 16.44 -5.70
CA GLY A 292 -2.85 17.29 -6.84
C GLY A 292 -1.85 17.26 -8.00
N MET A 293 -1.14 16.15 -8.21
CA MET A 293 -0.13 16.01 -9.27
C MET A 293 -0.71 16.37 -10.65
N ASN A 294 -1.94 15.92 -10.94
CA ASN A 294 -2.71 16.18 -12.15
C ASN A 294 -3.73 17.34 -12.00
N GLY A 295 -3.62 18.14 -10.93
CA GLY A 295 -4.61 19.16 -10.60
C GLY A 295 -4.81 20.23 -11.68
N LYS A 296 -3.76 20.53 -12.47
CA LYS A 296 -3.87 21.44 -13.64
C LYS A 296 -4.82 20.89 -14.71
N ASP A 297 -4.71 19.60 -15.01
CA ASP A 297 -5.56 18.95 -16.01
C ASP A 297 -7.00 18.82 -15.53
N HIS A 298 -7.20 18.50 -14.24
CA HIS A 298 -8.54 18.48 -13.62
C HIS A 298 -9.21 19.85 -13.70
N LEU A 299 -8.49 20.90 -13.28
CA LEU A 299 -9.01 22.27 -13.27
C LEU A 299 -9.32 22.78 -14.68
N SER A 300 -8.49 22.48 -15.67
CA SER A 300 -8.74 22.85 -17.08
C SER A 300 -10.01 22.23 -17.67
N LYS A 301 -10.55 21.20 -17.01
CA LYS A 301 -11.72 20.42 -17.43
C LYS A 301 -12.90 20.56 -16.47
N ASP A 302 -12.82 21.49 -15.51
CA ASP A 302 -13.86 21.72 -14.48
C ASP A 302 -14.16 20.44 -13.67
N ILE A 303 -13.12 19.67 -13.37
CA ILE A 303 -13.17 18.45 -12.55
C ILE A 303 -12.60 18.78 -11.16
N PRO A 304 -13.21 18.30 -10.06
CA PRO A 304 -12.60 18.40 -8.73
C PRO A 304 -11.21 17.78 -8.70
N ILE A 305 -10.32 18.28 -7.85
CA ILE A 305 -9.00 17.67 -7.67
C ILE A 305 -9.18 16.39 -6.85
N LEU A 306 -9.01 15.25 -7.51
CA LEU A 306 -9.26 13.93 -6.91
C LEU A 306 -8.04 13.33 -6.20
N GLU A 307 -6.87 13.95 -6.36
CA GLU A 307 -5.61 13.57 -5.69
C GLU A 307 -5.44 14.37 -4.39
N ASP A 308 -6.49 14.42 -3.58
CA ASP A 308 -6.60 15.13 -2.30
C ASP A 308 -6.51 14.19 -1.09
N CYS A 309 -6.15 12.93 -1.32
CA CYS A 309 -5.99 11.93 -0.28
C CYS A 309 -4.54 11.44 -0.17
N VAL A 310 -4.01 11.46 1.04
CA VAL A 310 -2.84 10.66 1.41
C VAL A 310 -3.33 9.23 1.67
N ALA A 311 -2.81 8.28 0.90
CA ALA A 311 -3.23 6.89 0.96
C ALA A 311 -2.11 6.00 1.47
N SER A 312 -2.47 4.95 2.22
CA SER A 312 -1.52 3.99 2.80
C SER A 312 -2.13 2.59 2.86
N PHE A 313 -1.29 1.60 3.10
CA PHE A 313 -1.73 0.23 3.32
C PHE A 313 -0.81 -0.49 4.31
N ALA A 314 -1.33 -1.56 4.93
CA ALA A 314 -0.53 -2.54 5.65
C ALA A 314 -1.10 -3.94 5.46
N VAL A 315 -0.23 -4.93 5.35
CA VAL A 315 -0.53 -6.33 5.02
C VAL A 315 0.21 -7.25 5.98
N LEU A 316 -0.45 -8.28 6.50
CA LEU A 316 0.16 -9.28 7.38
C LEU A 316 0.47 -10.57 6.60
N ILE A 317 1.75 -10.91 6.52
CA ILE A 317 2.24 -12.18 5.97
C ILE A 317 2.72 -13.06 7.13
N SER A 318 2.19 -14.28 7.20
CA SER A 318 2.47 -15.19 8.32
C SER A 318 2.80 -16.61 7.89
N GLU A 319 3.28 -17.41 8.84
CA GLU A 319 3.37 -18.86 8.68
C GLU A 319 2.03 -19.44 8.21
N ASN A 320 2.12 -20.48 7.38
CA ASN A 320 0.96 -21.12 6.82
C ASN A 320 0.11 -21.78 7.91
N ASP A 321 -1.17 -21.45 7.95
CA ASP A 321 -2.15 -22.00 8.88
C ASP A 321 -3.02 -23.12 8.27
N GLY A 322 -2.80 -23.46 7.00
CA GLY A 322 -3.58 -24.41 6.22
C GLY A 322 -4.92 -23.87 5.71
N VAL A 323 -5.18 -22.56 5.83
CA VAL A 323 -6.46 -21.93 5.48
C VAL A 323 -6.26 -20.68 4.63
N SER A 324 -5.46 -19.73 5.11
CA SER A 324 -5.25 -18.42 4.48
C SER A 324 -4.54 -18.56 3.11
N PRO A 325 -4.87 -17.70 2.12
CA PRO A 325 -4.29 -17.80 0.77
C PRO A 325 -2.76 -17.79 0.77
N GLU A 326 -2.17 -18.66 -0.04
CA GLU A 326 -0.73 -18.84 -0.15
C GLU A 326 -0.12 -17.83 -1.12
N LEU A 327 0.98 -17.20 -0.72
CA LEU A 327 1.84 -16.46 -1.62
C LEU A 327 2.80 -17.47 -2.29
N ASN A 328 2.46 -17.89 -3.50
CA ASN A 328 3.28 -18.82 -4.28
C ASN A 328 4.44 -18.09 -4.95
N ILE A 329 5.49 -17.86 -4.17
CA ILE A 329 6.75 -17.26 -4.63
C ILE A 329 7.66 -18.22 -5.40
N ASP A 330 7.17 -19.41 -5.79
CA ASP A 330 7.86 -20.24 -6.78
C ASP A 330 7.51 -19.78 -8.22
N ILE A 331 6.41 -19.03 -8.38
CA ILE A 331 5.98 -18.42 -9.64
C ILE A 331 6.25 -16.92 -9.60
N VAL A 332 7.52 -16.53 -9.83
CA VAL A 332 7.94 -15.12 -9.80
C VAL A 332 8.33 -14.63 -11.18
N GLY A 333 7.61 -13.62 -11.68
CA GLY A 333 7.99 -12.87 -12.86
C GLY A 333 9.02 -11.80 -12.51
N ARG A 334 9.98 -11.57 -13.41
CA ARG A 334 11.09 -10.64 -13.16
C ARG A 334 11.40 -9.84 -14.42
N HIS A 335 11.30 -8.53 -14.30
CA HIS A 335 11.91 -7.61 -15.24
C HIS A 335 13.40 -7.49 -14.89
N THR A 336 14.22 -8.22 -15.63
CA THR A 336 15.69 -8.19 -15.46
C THR A 336 16.32 -7.06 -16.27
N VAL A 337 17.53 -6.63 -15.91
CA VAL A 337 18.34 -5.65 -16.68
C VAL A 337 18.40 -5.99 -18.18
N GLY A 338 18.47 -7.27 -18.53
CA GLY A 338 18.52 -7.75 -19.93
C GLY A 338 17.17 -7.81 -20.65
N THR A 339 16.05 -7.57 -19.98
CA THR A 339 14.69 -7.68 -20.57
C THR A 339 14.44 -6.60 -21.61
N GLY A 340 15.05 -5.42 -21.44
CA GLY A 340 14.80 -4.23 -22.23
C GLY A 340 13.48 -3.55 -21.86
N ALA A 341 13.13 -2.49 -22.61
CA ALA A 341 12.07 -1.56 -22.25
C ALA A 341 10.79 -1.68 -23.12
N SER A 342 10.71 -2.63 -24.05
CA SER A 342 9.51 -2.74 -24.88
C SER A 342 8.32 -3.26 -24.06
N PRO A 343 7.12 -2.66 -24.15
CA PRO A 343 5.97 -3.04 -23.33
C PRO A 343 5.65 -4.54 -23.36
N GLN A 344 5.74 -5.16 -24.53
CA GLN A 344 5.51 -6.59 -24.70
C GLN A 344 6.54 -7.45 -23.93
N LYS A 345 7.83 -7.09 -23.95
CA LYS A 345 8.87 -7.83 -23.22
C LYS A 345 8.70 -7.67 -21.71
N VAL A 346 8.36 -6.47 -21.27
CA VAL A 346 8.06 -6.19 -19.86
C VAL A 346 6.90 -7.06 -19.40
N ILE A 347 5.72 -6.94 -20.02
CA ILE A 347 4.52 -7.69 -19.59
C ILE A 347 4.74 -9.22 -19.70
N SER A 348 5.38 -9.73 -20.76
CA SER A 348 5.65 -11.17 -20.88
C SER A 348 6.59 -11.69 -19.79
N SER A 349 7.62 -10.92 -19.40
CA SER A 349 8.53 -11.28 -18.30
C SER A 349 7.87 -11.32 -16.93
N LEU A 350 6.79 -10.55 -16.76
CA LEU A 350 6.03 -10.45 -15.53
C LEU A 350 4.78 -11.35 -15.50
N THR A 351 4.35 -11.91 -16.63
CA THR A 351 3.10 -12.71 -16.68
C THR A 351 3.33 -14.05 -17.34
N SER A 352 3.39 -14.10 -18.68
CA SER A 352 3.35 -15.36 -19.39
C SER A 352 4.58 -16.25 -19.17
N ILE A 353 5.78 -15.67 -19.06
CA ILE A 353 7.02 -16.44 -18.89
C ILE A 353 7.06 -17.20 -17.54
N PRO A 354 6.80 -16.57 -16.38
CA PRO A 354 6.77 -17.32 -15.11
C PRO A 354 5.63 -18.34 -15.05
N LEU A 355 4.46 -18.03 -15.63
CA LEU A 355 3.33 -18.97 -15.67
C LEU A 355 3.65 -20.23 -16.50
N GLU A 356 4.24 -20.06 -17.69
CA GLU A 356 4.62 -21.19 -18.55
C GLU A 356 5.66 -22.09 -17.87
N LYS A 357 6.61 -21.52 -17.12
CA LYS A 357 7.59 -22.29 -16.34
C LYS A 357 6.92 -23.13 -15.24
N ALA A 358 5.78 -22.67 -14.73
CA ALA A 358 4.98 -23.38 -13.76
C ALA A 358 3.93 -24.32 -14.41
N GLY A 359 3.91 -24.44 -15.74
CA GLY A 359 2.92 -25.24 -16.46
C GLY A 359 1.52 -24.61 -16.51
N LEU A 360 1.40 -23.31 -16.25
CA LEU A 360 0.14 -22.56 -16.28
C LEU A 360 0.01 -21.69 -17.53
N LYS A 361 -1.23 -21.48 -17.95
CA LYS A 361 -1.64 -20.53 -18.99
C LYS A 361 -2.00 -19.19 -18.36
N LEU A 362 -2.09 -18.14 -19.19
CA LEU A 362 -2.63 -16.85 -18.77
C LEU A 362 -4.11 -16.97 -18.38
N THR A 363 -4.84 -17.87 -19.02
CA THR A 363 -6.25 -18.16 -18.70
C THR A 363 -6.44 -18.94 -17.40
N ASP A 364 -5.38 -19.48 -16.79
CA ASP A 364 -5.45 -20.22 -15.52
C ASP A 364 -5.36 -19.30 -14.28
N ILE A 365 -5.14 -18.00 -14.50
CA ILE A 365 -5.18 -16.95 -13.48
C ILE A 365 -6.56 -16.32 -13.51
N ASP A 366 -7.32 -16.41 -12.42
CA ASP A 366 -8.69 -15.89 -12.39
C ASP A 366 -8.72 -14.37 -12.43
N LYS A 367 -7.80 -13.70 -11.72
CA LYS A 367 -7.69 -12.24 -11.68
C LYS A 367 -6.25 -11.75 -11.77
N TYR A 368 -6.00 -10.72 -12.57
CA TYR A 368 -4.75 -9.98 -12.58
C TYR A 368 -4.91 -8.69 -11.79
N SER A 369 -4.06 -8.49 -10.78
CA SER A 369 -3.93 -7.20 -10.12
C SER A 369 -2.71 -6.47 -10.65
N VAL A 370 -2.96 -5.37 -11.34
CA VAL A 370 -1.97 -4.57 -12.08
C VAL A 370 -1.96 -3.15 -11.49
N GLU A 371 -1.53 -2.15 -12.25
CA GLU A 371 -1.73 -0.74 -11.85
C GLU A 371 -3.22 -0.38 -11.81
N MET A 372 -3.81 -0.39 -10.60
CA MET A 372 -5.22 -0.19 -10.28
C MET A 372 -5.63 1.30 -10.18
N GLN A 373 -4.94 2.17 -10.92
CA GLN A 373 -5.20 3.61 -10.90
C GLN A 373 -6.64 3.92 -11.26
N ASN A 374 -7.26 4.84 -10.50
CA ASN A 374 -8.61 5.31 -10.75
C ASN A 374 -8.70 6.08 -12.09
N PRO A 375 -9.53 5.63 -13.06
CA PRO A 375 -9.69 6.28 -14.35
C PRO A 375 -10.25 7.70 -14.30
N ASP A 376 -10.98 8.08 -13.25
CA ASP A 376 -11.42 9.47 -13.07
C ASP A 376 -10.22 10.41 -12.89
N ILE A 377 -9.11 9.92 -12.34
CA ILE A 377 -7.88 10.70 -12.15
C ILE A 377 -7.06 10.71 -13.45
N THR A 378 -6.87 9.54 -14.05
CA THR A 378 -5.88 9.35 -15.14
C THR A 378 -6.41 9.70 -16.53
N LYS A 379 -7.72 9.52 -16.81
CA LYS A 379 -8.29 9.88 -18.12
C LYS A 379 -8.21 11.39 -18.38
N PRO A 380 -8.58 12.28 -17.42
CA PRO A 380 -8.39 13.70 -17.59
C PRO A 380 -6.93 14.11 -17.77
N ALA A 381 -5.98 13.42 -17.14
CA ALA A 381 -4.54 13.69 -17.32
C ALA A 381 -3.97 13.15 -18.66
N GLY A 382 -4.79 12.50 -19.50
CA GLY A 382 -4.35 11.93 -20.78
C GLY A 382 -3.67 10.55 -20.69
N ALA A 383 -3.57 9.96 -19.50
CA ALA A 383 -3.02 8.62 -19.30
C ALA A 383 -4.03 7.50 -19.63
N GLY A 384 -5.32 7.83 -19.77
CA GLY A 384 -6.36 6.87 -20.16
C GLY A 384 -6.76 5.92 -19.04
N ASN A 385 -7.33 4.76 -19.39
CA ASN A 385 -7.68 3.70 -18.44
C ASN A 385 -6.50 2.72 -18.28
N VAL A 386 -5.64 2.97 -17.29
CA VAL A 386 -4.39 2.23 -17.08
C VAL A 386 -4.62 0.75 -16.74
N PRO A 387 -5.54 0.36 -15.83
CA PRO A 387 -5.85 -1.05 -15.59
C PRO A 387 -6.29 -1.78 -16.87
N GLU A 388 -7.27 -1.22 -17.59
CA GLU A 388 -7.81 -1.82 -18.82
C GLU A 388 -6.75 -1.99 -19.91
N ALA A 389 -5.85 -1.02 -20.06
CA ALA A 389 -4.73 -1.13 -21.00
C ALA A 389 -3.79 -2.30 -20.65
N ASN A 390 -3.51 -2.52 -19.35
CA ASN A 390 -2.72 -3.65 -18.89
C ASN A 390 -3.42 -4.99 -19.17
N TYR A 391 -4.72 -5.12 -18.90
CA TYR A 391 -5.45 -6.37 -19.20
C TYR A 391 -5.49 -6.67 -20.70
N LYS A 392 -5.67 -5.65 -21.54
CA LYS A 392 -5.59 -5.81 -23.01
C LYS A 392 -4.22 -6.32 -23.45
N MET A 393 -3.13 -5.83 -22.83
CA MET A 393 -1.78 -6.31 -23.12
C MET A 393 -1.59 -7.78 -22.70
N ILE A 394 -2.09 -8.17 -21.53
CA ILE A 394 -2.03 -9.56 -21.05
C ILE A 394 -2.87 -10.49 -21.96
N GLY A 395 -4.10 -10.10 -22.27
CA GLY A 395 -4.96 -10.86 -23.19
C GLY A 395 -4.39 -10.94 -24.61
N ALA A 396 -3.73 -9.89 -25.10
CA ALA A 396 -3.01 -9.95 -26.38
C ALA A 396 -1.88 -10.99 -26.35
N LEU A 397 -1.15 -11.13 -25.24
CA LEU A 397 -0.17 -12.22 -25.09
C LEU A 397 -0.85 -13.60 -25.10
N ALA A 398 -2.04 -13.74 -24.53
CA ALA A 398 -2.81 -14.99 -24.58
C ALA A 398 -3.22 -15.34 -26.01
N VAL A 399 -3.63 -14.36 -26.82
CA VAL A 399 -3.88 -14.53 -28.26
C VAL A 399 -2.61 -14.96 -28.98
N MET A 400 -1.49 -14.27 -28.75
CA MET A 400 -0.21 -14.59 -29.40
C MET A 400 0.30 -16.00 -29.05
N LYS A 401 -0.07 -16.52 -27.88
CA LYS A 401 0.27 -17.87 -27.43
C LYS A 401 -0.78 -18.92 -27.80
N GLY A 402 -1.83 -18.53 -28.54
CA GLY A 402 -2.89 -19.44 -28.98
C GLY A 402 -3.77 -19.98 -27.85
N GLN A 403 -3.81 -19.30 -26.69
CA GLN A 403 -4.62 -19.70 -25.54
C GLN A 403 -6.08 -19.25 -25.67
N ILE A 404 -6.32 -18.15 -26.38
CA ILE A 404 -7.64 -17.61 -26.73
C ILE A 404 -7.64 -17.12 -28.19
N GLN A 405 -8.82 -16.91 -28.79
CA GLN A 405 -8.92 -16.25 -30.09
C GLN A 405 -8.89 -14.73 -29.93
N LYS A 406 -8.52 -14.00 -30.99
CA LYS A 406 -8.53 -12.53 -30.99
C LYS A 406 -9.91 -11.94 -30.67
N ALA A 407 -10.99 -12.64 -31.06
CA ALA A 407 -12.36 -12.23 -30.79
C ALA A 407 -12.72 -12.28 -29.30
N ASP A 408 -12.03 -13.12 -28.51
CA ASP A 408 -12.31 -13.35 -27.08
C ASP A 408 -11.58 -12.35 -26.17
N LEU A 409 -10.80 -11.41 -26.74
CA LEU A 409 -10.04 -10.43 -25.98
C LEU A 409 -10.92 -9.56 -25.05
N PRO A 410 -12.11 -9.07 -25.46
CA PRO A 410 -12.98 -8.32 -24.55
C PRO A 410 -13.45 -9.16 -23.36
N ASP A 411 -13.78 -10.43 -23.60
CA ASP A 411 -14.21 -11.35 -22.54
C ASP A 411 -13.05 -11.67 -21.59
N PHE A 412 -11.82 -11.80 -22.11
CA PHE A 412 -10.63 -11.93 -21.27
C PHE A 412 -10.47 -10.73 -20.33
N VAL A 413 -10.60 -9.51 -20.83
CA VAL A 413 -10.49 -8.28 -20.02
C VAL A 413 -11.56 -8.25 -18.95
N LYS A 414 -12.80 -8.61 -19.28
CA LYS A 414 -13.92 -8.64 -18.34
C LYS A 414 -13.75 -9.72 -17.26
N GLN A 415 -13.35 -10.92 -17.65
CA GLN A 415 -13.22 -12.06 -16.74
C GLN A 415 -12.01 -11.91 -15.83
N HIS A 416 -10.85 -11.60 -16.40
CA HIS A 416 -9.57 -11.62 -15.70
C HIS A 416 -9.10 -10.25 -15.19
N GLY A 417 -9.75 -9.17 -15.60
CA GLY A 417 -9.49 -7.81 -15.15
C GLY A 417 -10.50 -7.32 -14.10
N MET A 418 -10.28 -6.08 -13.66
CA MET A 418 -11.11 -5.32 -12.73
C MET A 418 -10.97 -3.82 -13.01
N VAL A 419 -12.00 -3.03 -12.76
CA VAL A 419 -11.88 -1.55 -12.79
C VAL A 419 -10.81 -1.07 -11.81
N GLY A 420 -10.17 0.07 -12.08
CA GLY A 420 -9.25 0.71 -11.13
C GLY A 420 -9.98 1.67 -10.21
N TRP A 421 -9.64 1.68 -8.92
CA TRP A 421 -10.26 2.56 -7.92
C TRP A 421 -9.24 3.28 -7.04
N ALA A 422 -7.96 2.89 -7.10
CA ALA A 422 -6.97 3.36 -6.16
C ALA A 422 -6.55 4.80 -6.46
N PRO A 423 -6.31 5.61 -5.41
CA PRO A 423 -5.77 6.96 -5.58
C PRO A 423 -4.35 6.90 -6.16
N THR A 424 -3.94 7.98 -6.82
CA THR A 424 -2.64 8.07 -7.52
C THR A 424 -1.52 8.48 -6.55
N GLN A 425 -1.20 7.59 -5.61
CA GLN A 425 -0.11 7.75 -4.64
C GLN A 425 1.05 6.80 -4.95
N GLY A 426 1.59 6.89 -6.18
CA GLY A 426 2.78 6.14 -6.61
C GLY A 426 2.71 4.62 -6.42
N HIS A 427 3.17 4.12 -5.28
CA HIS A 427 3.15 2.74 -4.83
C HIS A 427 1.76 2.17 -4.50
N ILE A 428 0.80 3.02 -4.13
CA ILE A 428 -0.57 2.60 -3.74
C ILE A 428 -1.34 1.85 -4.85
N PRO A 429 -1.42 2.34 -6.11
CA PRO A 429 -2.16 1.63 -7.15
C PRO A 429 -1.48 0.34 -7.65
N SER A 430 -0.30 -0.05 -7.14
CA SER A 430 0.51 -1.11 -7.74
C SER A 430 0.08 -2.55 -7.37
N GLY A 431 -1.15 -2.93 -7.75
CA GLY A 431 -1.73 -4.26 -7.52
C GLY A 431 -2.12 -4.57 -6.05
N ILE A 432 -1.54 -3.85 -5.10
CA ILE A 432 -1.83 -3.94 -3.67
C ILE A 432 -3.31 -3.76 -3.28
N PRO A 433 -4.08 -2.84 -3.91
CA PRO A 433 -5.46 -2.59 -3.48
C PRO A 433 -6.37 -3.82 -3.55
N TYR A 434 -6.02 -4.83 -4.36
CA TYR A 434 -6.81 -6.05 -4.50
C TYR A 434 -6.46 -7.14 -3.48
N LEU A 435 -5.39 -7.03 -2.68
CA LEU A 435 -4.99 -8.13 -1.77
C LEU A 435 -6.08 -8.55 -0.79
N GLY A 436 -6.71 -7.58 -0.11
CA GLY A 436 -7.80 -7.87 0.83
C GLY A 436 -9.04 -8.48 0.16
N PHE A 437 -9.37 -8.03 -1.06
CA PHE A 437 -10.47 -8.60 -1.86
C PHE A 437 -10.13 -10.00 -2.35
N ALA A 438 -8.97 -10.18 -2.97
CA ALA A 438 -8.47 -11.49 -3.40
C ALA A 438 -8.42 -12.51 -2.25
N GLN A 439 -8.11 -12.05 -1.02
CA GLN A 439 -8.20 -12.90 0.16
C GLN A 439 -9.62 -13.42 0.39
N LYS A 440 -10.61 -12.51 0.37
CA LYS A 440 -12.02 -12.85 0.53
C LYS A 440 -12.50 -13.76 -0.60
N ASP A 441 -12.18 -13.44 -1.85
CA ASP A 441 -12.61 -14.18 -3.04
C ASP A 441 -12.04 -15.60 -3.06
N ILE A 442 -10.79 -15.79 -2.63
CA ILE A 442 -10.18 -17.13 -2.50
C ILE A 442 -10.82 -17.92 -1.35
N LEU A 443 -11.09 -17.27 -0.22
CA LEU A 443 -11.70 -17.92 0.94
C LEU A 443 -13.17 -18.29 0.71
N SER A 444 -13.91 -17.49 -0.06
CA SER A 444 -15.29 -17.81 -0.49
C SER A 444 -15.32 -18.85 -1.62
N GLY A 445 -14.20 -19.06 -2.32
CA GLY A 445 -14.07 -19.99 -3.44
C GLY A 445 -14.53 -19.40 -4.78
N GLU A 446 -14.72 -18.08 -4.86
CA GLU A 446 -15.01 -17.37 -6.11
C GLU A 446 -13.84 -17.42 -7.10
N ILE A 447 -12.61 -17.36 -6.59
CA ILE A 447 -11.40 -17.51 -7.40
C ILE A 447 -10.44 -18.53 -6.78
N ASN A 448 -9.51 -19.05 -7.58
CA ASN A 448 -8.45 -19.95 -7.14
C ASN A 448 -7.07 -19.29 -7.15
N ARG A 449 -6.81 -18.40 -8.10
CA ARG A 449 -5.51 -17.76 -8.33
C ARG A 449 -5.65 -16.31 -8.75
N ALA A 450 -4.89 -15.44 -8.10
CA ALA A 450 -4.70 -14.07 -8.53
C ALA A 450 -3.21 -13.79 -8.76
N MET A 451 -2.86 -13.10 -9.84
CA MET A 451 -1.48 -12.70 -10.13
C MET A 451 -1.30 -11.21 -9.87
N PHE A 452 -0.32 -10.86 -9.04
CA PHE A 452 -0.02 -9.47 -8.65
C PHE A 452 1.22 -9.00 -9.41
N VAL A 453 1.09 -7.88 -10.10
CA VAL A 453 2.15 -7.33 -10.97
C VAL A 453 2.48 -5.91 -10.52
N GLY A 454 3.67 -5.74 -9.95
CA GLY A 454 4.24 -4.43 -9.65
C GLY A 454 5.16 -3.97 -10.79
N LYS A 455 5.05 -2.71 -11.19
CA LYS A 455 5.92 -2.10 -12.21
C LYS A 455 6.20 -0.66 -11.85
N GLY A 456 7.46 -0.24 -11.92
CA GLY A 456 7.90 1.10 -11.55
C GLY A 456 8.78 1.74 -12.62
N SER A 457 8.70 3.06 -12.73
CA SER A 457 9.51 3.87 -13.64
C SER A 457 10.74 4.42 -12.92
N LEU A 458 11.89 3.75 -13.04
CA LEU A 458 13.12 4.18 -12.32
C LEU A 458 13.82 5.39 -12.95
N PHE A 459 13.48 5.74 -14.20
CA PHE A 459 14.15 6.82 -14.93
C PHE A 459 13.99 8.21 -14.32
N LEU A 460 12.98 8.41 -13.45
CA LEU A 460 12.80 9.67 -12.73
C LEU A 460 13.97 9.97 -11.79
N GLY A 461 14.61 8.95 -11.22
CA GLY A 461 15.80 9.10 -10.40
C GLY A 461 17.06 9.48 -11.19
N ARG A 462 17.00 9.49 -12.53
CA ARG A 462 18.12 9.78 -13.45
C ARG A 462 19.37 8.91 -13.26
N MET A 463 19.22 7.73 -12.65
CA MET A 463 20.29 6.75 -12.45
C MET A 463 20.28 5.62 -13.49
N THR A 464 19.13 5.37 -14.12
CA THR A 464 18.94 4.33 -15.13
C THR A 464 17.78 4.68 -16.06
N ASN A 465 17.75 4.18 -17.29
CA ASN A 465 16.59 4.32 -18.20
C ASN A 465 15.63 3.13 -18.13
N LEU A 466 15.87 2.20 -17.21
CA LEU A 466 15.08 0.98 -17.07
C LEU A 466 13.78 1.24 -16.30
N PHE A 467 12.79 0.40 -16.59
CA PHE A 467 11.70 0.14 -15.66
C PHE A 467 12.16 -0.88 -14.61
N ASP A 468 11.46 -0.94 -13.50
CA ASP A 468 11.47 -2.07 -12.61
C ASP A 468 10.16 -2.85 -12.74
N GLY A 469 10.19 -4.13 -12.38
CA GLY A 469 8.99 -4.94 -12.37
C GLY A 469 9.20 -6.33 -11.79
N ILE A 470 8.24 -6.74 -10.98
CA ILE A 470 8.22 -8.06 -10.36
C ILE A 470 6.77 -8.49 -10.17
N SER A 471 6.53 -9.80 -10.13
CA SER A 471 5.20 -10.35 -9.93
C SER A 471 5.23 -11.67 -9.18
N PHE A 472 4.10 -12.04 -8.57
CA PHE A 472 3.90 -13.33 -7.94
C PHE A 472 2.45 -13.80 -8.11
N VAL A 473 2.18 -15.08 -7.82
CA VAL A 473 0.84 -15.64 -7.78
C VAL A 473 0.42 -15.86 -6.33
N MET A 474 -0.76 -15.36 -5.96
CA MET A 474 -1.48 -15.79 -4.77
C MET A 474 -2.48 -16.87 -5.16
N GLN A 475 -2.61 -17.91 -4.33
CA GLN A 475 -3.46 -19.04 -4.63
C GLN A 475 -4.22 -19.56 -3.41
N LYS A 476 -5.28 -20.32 -3.66
CA LYS A 476 -5.97 -21.09 -2.62
C LYS A 476 -5.00 -21.97 -1.85
N ASN A 477 -5.16 -21.99 -0.52
CA ASN A 477 -4.33 -22.79 0.35
C ASN A 477 -4.48 -24.29 0.04
N SER A 478 -3.35 -25.00 0.05
CA SER A 478 -3.30 -26.45 -0.21
C SER A 478 -3.79 -27.30 0.97
N GLY A 479 -4.09 -26.67 2.11
CA GLY A 479 -4.46 -27.32 3.36
C GLY A 479 -3.24 -27.69 4.19
N LYS A 480 -3.49 -28.14 5.42
CA LYS A 480 -2.44 -28.81 6.21
C LYS A 480 -2.03 -30.06 5.46
N GLN A 481 -0.79 -30.11 4.98
CA GLN A 481 -0.19 -31.39 4.58
C GLN A 481 -0.19 -32.28 5.81
N GLU A 482 -0.92 -33.40 5.78
CA GLU A 482 -0.64 -34.49 6.71
C GLU A 482 0.85 -34.78 6.60
N GLU A 483 1.56 -34.89 7.73
CA GLU A 483 2.95 -35.35 7.73
C GLU A 483 2.97 -36.71 7.01
N SER A 484 3.36 -36.70 5.74
CA SER A 484 3.57 -37.93 5.00
C SER A 484 4.69 -38.66 5.71
N VAL A 485 4.36 -39.77 6.37
CA VAL A 485 5.31 -40.61 7.10
C VAL A 485 6.53 -40.82 6.21
N SER A 486 7.69 -40.36 6.67
CA SER A 486 8.91 -40.39 5.87
C SER A 486 9.26 -41.84 5.48
N GLU A 487 9.92 -42.04 4.34
CA GLU A 487 10.35 -43.39 3.91
C GLU A 487 11.22 -44.07 4.98
N ALA A 488 11.95 -43.27 5.78
CA ALA A 488 12.72 -43.73 6.93
C ALA A 488 11.81 -44.26 8.07
N GLN A 489 10.74 -43.55 8.41
CA GLN A 489 9.74 -44.01 9.39
C GLN A 489 8.99 -45.24 8.90
N ILE A 490 8.66 -45.32 7.60
CA ILE A 490 8.05 -46.52 7.00
C ILE A 490 9.02 -47.71 7.11
N LYS A 491 10.30 -47.51 6.77
CA LYS A 491 11.34 -48.54 6.91
C LYS A 491 11.54 -48.97 8.36
N GLN A 492 11.44 -48.05 9.31
CA GLN A 492 11.53 -48.36 10.73
C GLN A 492 10.33 -49.19 11.20
N MET A 493 9.10 -48.80 10.85
CA MET A 493 7.89 -49.54 11.20
C MET A 493 7.87 -50.96 10.59
N ILE A 494 8.32 -51.10 9.34
CA ILE A 494 8.47 -52.41 8.69
C ILE A 494 9.55 -53.23 9.40
N GLY A 495 10.69 -52.62 9.75
CA GLY A 495 11.78 -53.30 10.46
C GLY A 495 11.38 -53.81 11.85
N GLU A 496 10.62 -53.01 12.60
CA GLU A 496 10.06 -53.38 13.91
C GLU A 496 9.06 -54.53 13.76
N SER A 497 8.14 -54.43 12.79
CA SER A 497 7.16 -55.50 12.51
C SER A 497 7.80 -56.83 12.10
N LEU A 498 8.88 -56.78 11.29
CA LEU A 498 9.64 -57.97 10.89
C LEU A 498 10.41 -58.59 12.06
N ARG A 499 10.95 -57.77 12.98
CA ARG A 499 11.60 -58.26 14.20
C ARG A 499 10.60 -58.94 15.12
N ASP A 500 9.42 -58.35 15.31
CA ASP A 500 8.38 -58.94 16.16
C ASP A 500 7.86 -60.25 15.57
N PHE A 501 7.70 -60.32 14.24
CA PHE A 501 7.36 -61.56 13.55
C PHE A 501 8.45 -62.63 13.69
N ALA A 502 9.73 -62.25 13.56
CA ALA A 502 10.85 -63.18 13.73
C ALA A 502 10.96 -63.68 15.18
N ASN A 503 10.76 -62.82 16.17
CA ASN A 503 10.72 -63.20 17.59
C ASN A 503 9.55 -64.16 17.89
N HIS A 504 8.40 -63.95 17.25
CA HIS A 504 7.25 -64.84 17.41
C HIS A 504 7.46 -66.22 16.75
N LEU A 505 8.24 -66.29 15.66
CA LEU A 505 8.67 -67.54 15.04
C LEU A 505 9.75 -68.26 15.86
N ALA A 506 10.71 -67.53 16.42
CA ALA A 506 11.76 -68.09 17.27
C ALA A 506 11.19 -68.68 18.56
N GLY A 507 10.23 -68.00 19.19
CA GLY A 507 9.52 -68.52 20.37
C GLY A 507 8.66 -69.76 20.12
N LYS A 508 8.37 -70.12 18.86
CA LYS A 508 7.67 -71.35 18.47
C LYS A 508 8.60 -72.50 18.08
N LEU A 509 9.91 -72.26 18.04
CA LEU A 509 10.94 -73.27 17.76
C LEU A 509 11.63 -73.78 19.04
N GLU A 510 11.30 -73.21 20.20
CA GLU A 510 11.79 -73.61 21.53
C GLU A 510 10.73 -74.40 22.35
N GLU A 511 9.55 -74.67 21.79
CA GLU A 511 8.61 -75.73 22.20
C GLU A 511 8.74 -76.93 21.26
#